data_AF-A0A521UIB2-F1
#
_entry.id   AF-A0A521UIB2-F1
#
_cell.length_a   1.000
_cell.length_b   1.000
_cell.length_c   1.000
_cell.angle_alpha   90.00
_cell.angle_beta   90.00
_cell.angle_gamma   90.00
#
_symmetry.space_group_name_H-M   'P 1'
#
loop_
_entity.id
_entity.type
_entity.pdbx_description
1 polymer ?
#
loop_
_entity_poly.entity_id
_entity_poly.type
_entity_poly.pdbx_seq_one_letter_code
_entity_poly.pdbx_strand_id
1 'polypeptide(L)'
;MGSAAELGCVPRARGRTCAAIVSSPSDKPGRLWAPWRMEYIRGPKEPGCIFCRYPSEDPARFAERLVLCVRRDAFVMLNKYPFASGHLMVVPTRHASDLGELSPEEHASLFELVRASASALKVAVNAEGLNIGINLGSSAGAGIAEHLHVHIVPRWRGDMNFMPVVADLRVMPEALDATWNRLVPYFRPLGDSPPDAPVARRRGPKKGGPSR
;
A
#
# COMPACT_ATOMS: atom_id res chain seq x y z
N MET A 1 -61.29 -20.99 32.53
CA MET A 1 -62.26 -20.56 33.55
C MET A 1 -61.49 -19.96 34.71
N GLY A 2 -61.77 -18.69 35.02
CA GLY A 2 -61.39 -17.96 36.25
C GLY A 2 -59.91 -17.55 36.39
N SER A 3 -59.54 -16.41 36.98
CA SER A 3 -60.24 -15.20 37.43
C SER A 3 -59.16 -14.19 37.88
N ALA A 4 -59.47 -12.89 37.75
CA ALA A 4 -58.97 -11.68 38.42
C ALA A 4 -58.02 -11.87 39.64
N ALA A 5 -56.85 -11.21 39.69
CA ALA A 5 -56.58 -9.82 40.13
C ALA A 5 -56.71 -9.60 41.65
N GLU A 6 -55.63 -9.16 42.32
CA GLU A 6 -55.73 -8.13 43.36
C GLU A 6 -54.42 -7.34 43.53
N LEU A 7 -54.60 -6.02 43.60
CA LEU A 7 -53.60 -4.95 43.74
C LEU A 7 -53.40 -4.63 45.22
N GLY A 8 -52.14 -4.40 45.63
CA GLY A 8 -51.81 -3.75 46.90
C GLY A 8 -50.80 -2.62 46.68
N CYS A 9 -51.26 -1.37 46.78
CA CYS A 9 -50.45 -0.16 46.98
C CYS A 9 -49.99 -0.12 48.46
N VAL A 10 -48.85 0.42 48.94
CA VAL A 10 -48.34 1.82 49.03
C VAL A 10 -46.92 1.76 49.70
N PRO A 11 -46.20 2.86 50.09
CA PRO A 11 -45.52 3.96 49.38
C PRO A 11 -43.97 3.92 49.43
N ARG A 12 -43.35 4.84 48.67
CA ARG A 12 -41.91 5.16 48.53
C ARG A 12 -41.13 5.36 49.85
N ALA A 13 -39.89 4.87 49.88
CA ALA A 13 -38.79 5.52 50.61
C ALA A 13 -37.47 5.40 49.83
N ARG A 14 -36.75 6.52 49.77
CA ARG A 14 -35.55 6.75 48.98
C ARG A 14 -34.39 5.88 49.48
N GLY A 15 -33.76 5.13 48.59
CA GLY A 15 -32.56 4.34 48.89
C GLY A 15 -31.66 4.30 47.67
N ARG A 16 -30.43 4.75 47.84
CA ARG A 16 -29.41 4.90 46.80
C ARG A 16 -29.12 3.54 46.16
N THR A 17 -29.48 3.37 44.89
CA THR A 17 -29.00 2.26 44.08
C THR A 17 -27.70 2.68 43.41
N CYS A 18 -26.61 2.00 43.74
CA CYS A 18 -25.49 1.86 42.81
C CYS A 18 -26.06 1.26 41.52
N ALA A 19 -26.33 2.11 40.53
CA ALA A 19 -26.65 1.64 39.20
C ALA A 19 -25.35 1.10 38.61
N ALA A 20 -25.30 -0.20 38.37
CA ALA A 20 -24.39 -0.76 37.40
C ALA A 20 -24.56 0.05 36.11
N ILE A 21 -23.50 0.72 35.67
CA ILE A 21 -23.48 1.33 34.34
C ILE A 21 -23.53 0.14 33.38
N VAL A 22 -24.72 -0.19 32.91
CA VAL A 22 -24.92 -1.05 31.76
C VAL A 22 -24.44 -0.22 30.58
N SER A 23 -23.16 -0.35 30.25
CA SER A 23 -22.58 0.22 29.04
C SER A 23 -23.32 -0.39 27.85
N SER A 24 -24.10 0.43 27.15
CA SER A 24 -24.72 0.06 25.88
C SER A 24 -23.64 -0.43 24.90
N PRO A 25 -23.85 -1.54 24.18
CA PRO A 25 -22.88 -2.06 23.21
C PRO A 25 -22.97 -1.24 21.92
N SER A 26 -22.54 0.01 21.97
CA SER A 26 -22.55 0.89 20.79
C SER A 26 -21.47 1.96 20.85
N ASP A 27 -20.26 1.59 21.25
CA ASP A 27 -19.06 2.37 20.92
C ASP A 27 -18.02 1.40 20.33
N LYS A 28 -18.15 1.16 19.03
CA LYS A 28 -17.12 0.46 18.27
C LYS A 28 -15.93 1.41 18.12
N PRO A 29 -14.71 1.05 18.55
CA PRO A 29 -13.54 1.88 18.32
C PRO A 29 -13.38 2.19 16.83
N GLY A 30 -13.05 3.45 16.57
CA GLY A 30 -13.20 4.14 15.29
C GLY A 30 -12.69 3.38 14.07
N ARG A 31 -13.57 3.28 13.07
CA ARG A 31 -13.19 3.02 11.68
C ARG A 31 -12.31 4.19 11.21
N LEU A 32 -10.98 4.07 11.27
CA LEU A 32 -10.19 4.81 10.30
C LEU A 32 -10.54 4.28 8.91
N TRP A 33 -10.48 5.16 7.94
CA TRP A 33 -10.99 4.93 6.61
C TRP A 33 -9.78 5.03 5.70
N ALA A 34 -9.66 4.18 4.67
CA ALA A 34 -8.73 4.38 3.56
C ALA A 34 -9.51 4.93 2.34
N PRO A 35 -10.05 6.17 2.40
CA PRO A 35 -10.96 6.74 1.40
C PRO A 35 -10.48 6.55 -0.03
N TRP A 36 -9.18 6.76 -0.23
CA TRP A 36 -8.51 6.72 -1.51
C TRP A 36 -8.61 5.35 -2.21
N ARG A 37 -8.72 4.25 -1.45
CA ARG A 37 -8.86 2.90 -2.04
C ARG A 37 -10.20 2.76 -2.75
N MET A 38 -11.26 3.33 -2.19
CA MET A 38 -12.61 3.28 -2.79
C MET A 38 -12.73 4.18 -4.01
N GLU A 39 -12.13 5.37 -3.97
CA GLU A 39 -12.10 6.29 -5.12
C GLU A 39 -11.37 5.70 -6.32
N TYR A 40 -10.34 4.88 -6.10
CA TYR A 40 -9.63 4.20 -7.20
C TYR A 40 -10.33 2.93 -7.68
N ILE A 41 -10.87 2.10 -6.79
CA ILE A 41 -11.68 0.93 -7.20
C ILE A 41 -12.87 1.39 -8.07
N ARG A 42 -13.42 2.56 -7.77
CA ARG A 42 -14.53 3.19 -8.50
C ARG A 42 -14.07 4.14 -9.61
N GLY A 43 -12.79 4.44 -9.69
CA GLY A 43 -12.21 5.35 -10.68
C GLY A 43 -12.20 4.71 -12.08
N PRO A 44 -12.15 5.52 -13.15
CA PRO A 44 -12.05 4.99 -14.50
C PRO A 44 -10.76 4.18 -14.64
N LYS A 45 -10.89 2.88 -14.91
CA LYS A 45 -9.76 2.04 -15.32
C LYS A 45 -9.46 2.40 -16.76
N GLU A 46 -8.29 2.99 -17.01
CA GLU A 46 -7.85 3.19 -18.37
C GLU A 46 -7.67 1.85 -19.08
N PRO A 47 -8.02 1.75 -20.37
CA PRO A 47 -7.91 0.50 -21.11
C PRO A 47 -6.46 -0.01 -21.18
N GLY A 48 -6.30 -1.34 -21.11
CA GLY A 48 -5.01 -2.03 -21.24
C GLY A 48 -4.25 -2.27 -19.92
N CYS A 49 -3.17 -3.06 -19.99
CA CYS A 49 -2.34 -3.38 -18.84
C CYS A 49 -1.37 -2.23 -18.51
N ILE A 50 -1.41 -1.75 -17.26
CA ILE A 50 -0.51 -0.68 -16.80
C ILE A 50 0.97 -1.10 -16.83
N PHE A 51 1.25 -2.38 -16.59
CA PHE A 51 2.61 -2.91 -16.55
C PHE A 51 3.24 -3.04 -17.94
N CYS A 52 2.44 -3.16 -18.99
CA CYS A 52 2.93 -3.07 -20.36
C CYS A 52 3.22 -1.62 -20.76
N ARG A 53 2.41 -0.69 -20.26
CA ARG A 53 2.45 0.71 -20.71
C ARG A 53 3.56 1.51 -20.04
N TYR A 54 3.63 1.47 -18.71
CA TYR A 54 4.51 2.32 -17.92
C TYR A 54 6.00 2.21 -18.26
N PRO A 55 6.60 1.01 -18.46
CA PRO A 55 8.01 0.93 -18.81
C PRO A 55 8.32 1.43 -20.23
N SER A 56 7.31 1.57 -21.10
CA SER A 56 7.46 2.08 -22.47
C SER A 56 7.16 3.58 -22.61
N GLU A 57 6.71 4.24 -21.54
CA GLU A 57 6.52 5.69 -21.52
C GLU A 57 7.86 6.44 -21.41
N ASP A 58 7.85 7.75 -21.69
CA ASP A 58 9.03 8.60 -21.51
C ASP A 58 9.56 8.53 -20.05
N PRO A 59 10.87 8.35 -19.82
CA PRO A 59 11.46 8.34 -18.48
C PRO A 59 11.11 9.55 -17.59
N ALA A 60 10.80 10.71 -18.18
CA ALA A 60 10.32 11.88 -17.45
C ALA A 60 9.01 11.62 -16.68
N ARG A 61 8.22 10.64 -17.12
CA ARG A 61 6.95 10.24 -16.48
C ARG A 61 7.12 9.18 -15.40
N PHE A 62 8.31 8.59 -15.24
CA PHE A 62 8.52 7.49 -14.30
C PHE A 62 8.21 7.88 -12.85
N ALA A 63 8.41 9.15 -12.48
CA ALA A 63 7.97 9.68 -11.18
C ALA A 63 6.46 9.55 -10.98
N GLU A 64 5.66 9.98 -11.97
CA GLU A 64 4.19 9.87 -11.94
C GLU A 64 3.71 8.42 -11.93
N ARG A 65 4.47 7.52 -12.58
CA ARG A 65 4.16 6.09 -12.68
C ARG A 65 4.75 5.27 -11.53
N LEU A 66 5.51 5.91 -10.64
CA LEU A 66 6.25 5.27 -9.55
C LEU A 66 7.26 4.20 -10.00
N VAL A 67 7.76 4.30 -11.24
CA VAL A 67 8.79 3.41 -11.80
C VAL A 67 10.15 3.85 -11.25
N LEU A 68 10.93 2.90 -10.73
CA LEU A 68 12.24 3.15 -10.12
C LEU A 68 13.39 2.86 -11.09
N CYS A 69 13.29 1.79 -11.86
CA CYS A 69 14.22 1.47 -12.94
C CYS A 69 13.59 0.50 -13.95
N VAL A 70 14.08 0.54 -15.19
CA VAL A 70 13.68 -0.35 -16.28
C VAL A 70 14.92 -1.07 -16.82
N ARG A 71 14.80 -2.37 -17.06
CA ARG A 71 15.72 -3.16 -17.87
C ARG A 71 14.97 -3.72 -19.08
N ARG A 72 15.70 -4.39 -19.98
CA ARG A 72 15.14 -5.06 -21.15
C ARG A 72 13.96 -5.97 -20.83
N ASP A 73 14.12 -6.91 -19.89
CA ASP A 73 13.14 -7.98 -19.65
C ASP A 73 12.32 -7.82 -18.36
N ALA A 74 12.71 -6.88 -17.48
CA ALA A 74 12.01 -6.60 -16.24
C ALA A 74 12.22 -5.16 -15.75
N PHE A 75 11.33 -4.67 -14.91
CA PHE A 75 11.41 -3.34 -14.30
C PHE A 75 10.94 -3.37 -12.84
N VAL A 76 11.25 -2.30 -12.11
CA VAL A 76 10.86 -2.13 -10.70
C VAL A 76 9.99 -0.89 -10.54
N MET A 77 8.92 -1.00 -9.78
CA MET A 77 8.08 0.13 -9.41
C MET A 77 7.59 0.02 -7.96
N LEU A 78 7.15 1.13 -7.37
CA LEU A 78 6.44 1.09 -6.09
C LEU A 78 5.00 0.61 -6.30
N ASN A 79 4.49 -0.13 -5.32
CA ASN A 79 3.07 -0.40 -5.23
C ASN A 79 2.33 0.87 -4.79
N LYS A 80 1.32 1.28 -5.57
CA LYS A 80 0.44 2.41 -5.22
C LYS A 80 -0.36 2.18 -3.94
N TYR A 81 -0.57 0.93 -3.55
CA TYR A 81 -1.21 0.51 -2.30
C TYR A 81 -0.24 -0.33 -1.47
N PRO A 82 0.78 0.31 -0.89
CA PRO A 82 1.85 -0.40 -0.22
C PRO A 82 1.36 -1.07 1.09
N PHE A 83 1.87 -2.26 1.41
CA PHE A 83 1.64 -2.89 2.71
C PHE A 83 2.51 -2.24 3.81
N ALA A 84 3.67 -1.73 3.40
CA ALA A 84 4.62 -0.96 4.18
C ALA A 84 5.34 0.03 3.23
N SER A 85 5.82 1.16 3.74
CA SER A 85 6.62 2.11 2.97
C SER A 85 7.79 1.39 2.29
N GLY A 86 7.95 1.61 0.98
CA GLY A 86 8.93 0.90 0.16
C GLY A 86 8.47 -0.45 -0.38
N HIS A 87 7.18 -0.79 -0.34
CA HIS A 87 6.64 -1.96 -1.03
C HIS A 87 6.86 -1.86 -2.54
N LEU A 88 7.74 -2.72 -3.07
CA LEU A 88 8.08 -2.79 -4.49
C LEU A 88 7.29 -3.88 -5.22
N MET A 89 7.17 -3.70 -6.52
CA MET A 89 6.80 -4.72 -7.48
C MET A 89 7.91 -4.83 -8.52
N VAL A 90 8.43 -6.03 -8.74
CA VAL A 90 9.33 -6.36 -9.85
C VAL A 90 8.53 -7.12 -10.90
N VAL A 91 8.56 -6.65 -12.14
CA VAL A 91 7.57 -7.01 -13.14
C VAL A 91 8.29 -7.33 -14.46
N PRO A 92 7.99 -8.44 -15.14
CA PRO A 92 8.52 -8.68 -16.49
C PRO A 92 7.95 -7.63 -17.46
N THR A 93 8.77 -7.18 -18.41
CA THR A 93 8.32 -6.20 -19.43
C THR A 93 7.32 -6.83 -20.40
N ARG A 94 7.52 -8.10 -20.76
CA ARG A 94 6.55 -8.87 -21.53
C ARG A 94 5.31 -9.16 -20.68
N HIS A 95 4.15 -9.09 -21.32
CA HIS A 95 2.89 -9.53 -20.73
C HIS A 95 2.90 -11.05 -20.56
N ALA A 96 2.87 -11.49 -19.32
CA ALA A 96 2.79 -12.89 -18.92
C ALA A 96 2.01 -12.97 -17.61
N SER A 97 1.04 -13.88 -17.52
CA SER A 97 0.18 -14.02 -16.34
C SER A 97 0.77 -14.96 -15.28
N ASP A 98 1.62 -15.89 -15.73
CA ASP A 98 2.18 -16.97 -14.92
C ASP A 98 3.70 -17.09 -15.10
N LEU A 99 4.37 -17.71 -14.13
CA LEU A 99 5.80 -18.01 -14.20
C LEU A 99 6.12 -19.00 -15.33
N GLY A 100 5.22 -19.95 -15.59
CA GLY A 100 5.40 -20.96 -16.64
C GLY A 100 5.36 -20.40 -18.06
N GLU A 101 4.88 -19.17 -18.24
CA GLU A 101 4.86 -18.49 -19.54
C GLU A 101 6.20 -17.82 -19.86
N LEU A 102 7.08 -17.61 -18.87
CA LEU A 102 8.36 -16.93 -19.07
C LEU A 102 9.38 -17.84 -19.76
N SER A 103 10.21 -17.27 -20.64
CA SER A 103 11.41 -17.97 -21.10
C SER A 103 12.42 -18.13 -19.95
N PRO A 104 13.36 -19.08 -20.03
CA PRO A 104 14.43 -19.22 -19.03
C PRO A 104 15.22 -17.94 -18.80
N GLU A 105 15.46 -17.17 -19.87
CA GLU A 105 16.17 -15.90 -19.85
C GLU A 105 15.35 -14.81 -19.16
N GLU A 106 14.06 -14.70 -19.47
CA GLU A 106 13.14 -13.76 -18.82
C GLU A 106 13.03 -14.07 -17.32
N HIS A 107 12.88 -15.34 -16.96
CA HIS A 107 12.82 -15.78 -15.57
C HIS A 107 14.11 -15.43 -14.81
N ALA A 108 15.28 -15.72 -15.39
CA ALA A 108 16.56 -15.38 -14.79
C ALA A 108 16.72 -13.86 -14.61
N SER A 109 16.39 -13.08 -15.64
CA SER A 109 16.45 -11.62 -15.63
C SER A 109 15.52 -11.02 -14.55
N LEU A 110 14.29 -11.55 -14.44
CA LEU A 110 13.32 -11.15 -13.42
C LEU A 110 13.86 -11.40 -12.01
N PHE A 111 14.34 -12.61 -11.71
CA PHE A 111 14.77 -12.97 -10.36
C PHE A 111 16.14 -12.38 -9.98
N GLU A 112 17.03 -12.11 -10.93
CA GLU A 112 18.22 -11.30 -10.69
C GLU A 112 17.83 -9.86 -10.30
N LEU A 113 16.83 -9.28 -10.96
CA LEU A 113 16.31 -7.97 -10.58
C LEU A 113 15.62 -8.00 -9.21
N VAL A 114 14.88 -9.06 -8.86
CA VAL A 114 14.32 -9.26 -7.51
C VAL A 114 15.43 -9.28 -6.47
N ARG A 115 16.50 -10.07 -6.69
CA ARG A 115 17.65 -10.17 -5.79
C ARG A 115 18.31 -8.81 -5.58
N ALA A 116 18.60 -8.09 -6.67
CA ALA A 116 19.23 -6.76 -6.60
C ALA A 116 18.33 -5.73 -5.91
N SER A 117 17.01 -5.76 -6.20
CA SER A 117 16.02 -4.87 -5.60
C SER A 117 15.86 -5.11 -4.10
N ALA A 118 15.88 -6.38 -3.67
CA ALA A 118 15.84 -6.75 -2.26
C ALA A 118 17.05 -6.17 -1.50
N SER A 119 18.26 -6.30 -2.04
CA SER A 119 19.47 -5.70 -1.46
C SER A 119 19.40 -4.18 -1.41
N ALA A 120 19.02 -3.53 -2.51
CA ALA A 120 18.89 -2.08 -2.60
C ALA A 120 17.87 -1.53 -1.60
N LEU A 121 16.68 -2.15 -1.55
CA LEU A 121 15.62 -1.75 -0.62
C LEU A 121 16.05 -1.90 0.83
N LYS A 122 16.70 -3.01 1.19
CA LYS A 122 17.14 -3.27 2.56
C LYS A 122 18.05 -2.17 3.08
N VAL A 123 19.00 -1.73 2.25
CA VAL A 123 19.89 -0.60 2.56
C VAL A 123 19.12 0.72 2.57
N ALA A 124 18.29 0.96 1.56
CA ALA A 124 17.63 2.25 1.38
C ALA A 124 16.66 2.60 2.51
N VAL A 125 16.02 1.62 3.14
CA VAL A 125 15.07 1.85 4.25
C VAL A 125 15.52 1.26 5.58
N ASN A 126 16.74 0.70 5.67
CA ASN A 126 17.22 -0.02 6.85
C ASN A 126 16.25 -1.11 7.31
N ALA A 127 15.74 -1.92 6.38
CA ALA A 127 14.84 -3.01 6.71
C ALA A 127 15.58 -4.14 7.42
N GLU A 128 14.97 -4.72 8.46
CA GLU A 128 15.55 -5.85 9.19
C GLU A 128 15.23 -7.18 8.50
N GLY A 129 14.10 -7.25 7.79
CA GLY A 129 13.67 -8.40 7.00
C GLY A 129 12.89 -7.98 5.76
N LEU A 130 12.58 -8.95 4.90
CA LEU A 130 11.78 -8.76 3.70
C LEU A 130 10.77 -9.90 3.56
N ASN A 131 9.56 -9.61 3.08
CA ASN A 131 8.69 -10.63 2.48
C ASN A 131 8.78 -10.50 0.97
N ILE A 132 9.04 -11.62 0.30
CA ILE A 132 9.04 -11.70 -1.16
C ILE A 132 8.01 -12.75 -1.56
N GLY A 133 7.12 -12.41 -2.48
CA GLY A 133 6.02 -13.30 -2.84
C GLY A 133 5.37 -12.95 -4.18
N ILE A 134 4.67 -13.92 -4.74
CA ILE A 134 3.97 -13.81 -6.02
C ILE A 134 2.57 -14.37 -5.81
N ASN A 135 1.56 -13.65 -6.29
CA ASN A 135 0.18 -14.13 -6.32
C ASN A 135 -0.18 -14.42 -7.78
N LEU A 136 -0.55 -15.67 -8.09
CA LEU A 136 -0.92 -16.11 -9.44
C LEU A 136 -2.43 -16.39 -9.50
N GLY A 137 -3.11 -15.74 -10.43
CA GLY A 137 -4.56 -15.81 -10.58
C GLY A 137 -5.35 -15.00 -9.54
N SER A 138 -6.62 -14.71 -9.86
CA SER A 138 -7.49 -13.89 -9.02
C SER A 138 -7.74 -14.50 -7.63
N SER A 139 -7.83 -15.83 -7.55
CA SER A 139 -8.08 -16.56 -6.29
C SER A 139 -6.94 -16.45 -5.29
N ALA A 140 -5.71 -16.23 -5.77
CA ALA A 140 -4.54 -15.97 -4.91
C ALA A 140 -4.46 -14.50 -4.44
N GLY A 141 -5.42 -13.66 -4.81
CA GLY A 141 -5.43 -12.24 -4.46
C GLY A 141 -4.53 -11.37 -5.35
N ALA A 142 -4.23 -11.81 -6.58
CA ALA A 142 -3.53 -10.98 -7.55
C ALA A 142 -4.40 -9.76 -7.91
N GLY A 143 -3.90 -8.55 -7.60
CA GLY A 143 -4.63 -7.31 -7.91
C GLY A 143 -4.74 -7.02 -9.41
N ILE A 144 -3.77 -7.51 -10.18
CA ILE A 144 -3.73 -7.52 -11.64
C ILE A 144 -3.36 -8.95 -12.03
N ALA A 145 -4.36 -9.82 -12.17
CA ALA A 145 -4.14 -11.25 -12.37
C ALA A 145 -3.51 -11.60 -13.73
N GLU A 146 -3.74 -10.77 -14.75
CA GLU A 146 -3.28 -11.02 -16.12
C GLU A 146 -1.78 -10.72 -16.33
N HIS A 147 -1.10 -10.13 -15.34
CA HIS A 147 0.32 -9.79 -15.50
C HIS A 147 1.07 -10.00 -14.19
N LEU A 148 1.96 -10.99 -14.22
CA LEU A 148 2.87 -11.42 -13.17
C LEU A 148 3.62 -10.23 -12.54
N HIS A 149 3.70 -10.21 -11.22
CA HIS A 149 4.54 -9.25 -10.50
C HIS A 149 4.98 -9.84 -9.16
N VAL A 150 6.26 -9.65 -8.86
CA VAL A 150 6.88 -10.11 -7.61
C VAL A 150 6.84 -8.98 -6.60
N HIS A 151 6.18 -9.21 -5.47
CA HIS A 151 6.13 -8.27 -4.37
C HIS A 151 7.40 -8.36 -3.51
N ILE A 152 7.95 -7.22 -3.14
CA ILE A 152 9.01 -7.11 -2.12
C ILE A 152 8.54 -6.12 -1.05
N VAL A 153 8.28 -6.60 0.15
CA VAL A 153 7.76 -5.80 1.27
C VAL A 153 8.83 -5.72 2.37
N PRO A 154 9.33 -4.53 2.72
CA PRO A 154 10.30 -4.39 3.79
C PRO A 154 9.62 -4.53 5.16
N ARG A 155 10.36 -5.12 6.12
CA ARG A 155 9.85 -5.46 7.46
C ARG A 155 10.82 -5.04 8.57
N TRP A 156 10.25 -4.72 9.73
CA TRP A 156 10.96 -4.36 10.96
C TRP A 156 10.39 -5.12 12.15
N ARG A 157 11.21 -5.39 13.17
CA ARG A 157 10.68 -5.96 14.43
C ARG A 157 9.58 -5.06 15.01
N GLY A 158 8.43 -5.66 15.30
CA GLY A 158 7.28 -4.95 15.86
C GLY A 158 6.36 -4.30 14.81
N ASP A 159 6.63 -4.45 13.52
CA ASP A 159 5.64 -4.13 12.50
C ASP A 159 4.49 -5.16 12.51
N MET A 160 3.27 -4.70 12.20
CA MET A 160 2.13 -5.61 12.17
C MET A 160 2.30 -6.59 11.01
N ASN A 161 2.25 -7.89 11.34
CA ASN A 161 2.41 -8.99 10.40
C ASN A 161 1.43 -8.95 9.21
N PHE A 162 1.72 -9.79 8.22
CA PHE A 162 1.05 -9.92 6.90
C PHE A 162 -0.50 -9.85 6.93
N MET A 163 -1.12 -10.16 8.07
CA MET A 163 -2.57 -10.04 8.30
C MET A 163 -2.88 -8.95 9.34
N PRO A 164 -3.56 -7.83 8.97
CA PRO A 164 -4.15 -6.96 9.97
C PRO A 164 -5.42 -7.62 10.49
N VAL A 165 -5.32 -8.41 11.56
CA VAL A 165 -6.49 -9.08 12.18
C VAL A 165 -7.30 -8.12 13.06
N VAL A 166 -6.76 -6.96 13.41
CA VAL A 166 -7.45 -6.01 14.29
C VAL A 166 -7.32 -4.60 13.72
N ALA A 167 -8.47 -4.08 13.26
CA ALA A 167 -8.67 -2.76 12.66
C ALA A 167 -7.96 -2.56 11.31
N ASP A 168 -8.76 -2.35 10.27
CA ASP A 168 -8.42 -2.15 8.83
C ASP A 168 -7.59 -0.88 8.53
N LEU A 169 -6.72 -0.47 9.47
CA LEU A 169 -6.19 0.88 9.60
C LEU A 169 -4.68 0.81 9.57
N ARG A 170 -4.09 1.20 8.45
CA ARG A 170 -2.64 1.39 8.34
C ARG A 170 -2.34 2.86 8.12
N VAL A 171 -1.61 3.44 9.07
CA VAL A 171 -1.00 4.76 8.90
C VAL A 171 0.25 4.57 8.05
N MET A 172 0.25 5.11 6.83
CA MET A 172 1.45 5.12 6.00
C MET A 172 2.34 6.29 6.45
N PRO A 173 3.54 6.05 6.98
CA PRO A 173 4.36 7.11 7.59
C PRO A 173 4.98 8.05 6.55
N GLU A 174 5.04 7.66 5.28
CA GLU A 174 5.65 8.45 4.20
C GLU A 174 4.74 8.47 2.96
N ALA A 175 4.64 9.63 2.31
CA ALA A 175 3.95 9.78 1.03
C ALA A 175 4.71 9.03 -0.08
N LEU A 176 3.99 8.44 -1.04
CA LEU A 176 4.58 7.66 -2.14
C LEU A 176 5.66 8.44 -2.90
N ASP A 177 5.44 9.73 -3.16
CA ASP A 177 6.40 10.57 -3.87
C ASP A 177 7.69 10.77 -3.07
N ALA A 178 7.59 10.88 -1.75
CA ALA A 178 8.76 11.00 -0.87
C ALA A 178 9.55 9.68 -0.82
N THR A 179 8.85 8.55 -0.68
CA THR A 179 9.46 7.22 -0.75
C THR A 179 10.14 7.00 -2.10
N TRP A 180 9.48 7.38 -3.21
CA TRP A 180 10.05 7.26 -4.55
C TRP A 180 11.36 8.05 -4.68
N ASN A 181 11.34 9.33 -4.30
CA ASN A 181 12.53 10.19 -4.35
C ASN A 181 13.69 9.64 -3.51
N ARG A 182 13.38 9.05 -2.35
CA ARG A 182 14.37 8.39 -1.49
C ARG A 182 14.99 7.16 -2.15
N LEU A 183 14.19 6.36 -2.87
CA LEU A 183 14.64 5.10 -3.45
C LEU A 183 15.39 5.26 -4.78
N VAL A 184 15.04 6.23 -5.61
CA VAL A 184 15.65 6.42 -6.95
C VAL A 184 17.18 6.33 -6.98
N PRO A 185 17.95 6.95 -6.06
CA PRO A 185 19.41 6.83 -6.06
C PRO A 185 19.94 5.40 -5.93
N TYR A 186 19.20 4.52 -5.23
CA TYR A 186 19.56 3.12 -5.03
C TYR A 186 19.20 2.23 -6.22
N PHE A 187 18.26 2.68 -7.07
CA PHE A 187 17.75 1.93 -8.22
C PHE A 187 18.34 2.39 -9.58
N ARG A 188 18.71 3.67 -9.73
CA ARG A 188 20.13 3.97 -9.87
C ARG A 188 20.97 3.08 -10.82
N PRO A 189 21.90 2.32 -10.23
CA PRO A 189 22.77 1.37 -10.94
C PRO A 189 22.07 0.14 -11.54
N LEU A 190 20.78 -0.07 -11.27
CA LEU A 190 20.06 -1.28 -11.62
C LEU A 190 19.34 -1.20 -12.98
N GLY A 191 19.46 -0.11 -13.73
CA GLY A 191 18.87 -0.01 -15.07
C GLY A 191 18.60 1.43 -15.45
N ASP A 192 17.87 1.60 -16.55
CA ASP A 192 17.42 2.90 -17.03
C ASP A 192 16.53 3.53 -15.97
N SER A 193 17.02 4.62 -15.40
CA SER A 193 16.42 5.27 -14.25
C SER A 193 15.85 6.62 -14.65
N PRO A 194 14.86 7.13 -13.90
CA PRO A 194 14.31 8.46 -14.14
C PRO A 194 15.42 9.52 -14.08
N PRO A 195 15.30 10.62 -14.83
CA PRO A 195 16.13 11.81 -14.61
C PRO A 195 15.99 12.29 -13.16
N ASP A 196 16.99 13.01 -12.66
CA ASP A 196 16.94 13.57 -11.32
C ASP A 196 15.61 14.30 -11.09
N ALA A 197 14.92 13.95 -9.99
CA ALA A 197 13.69 14.61 -9.63
C ALA A 197 13.95 16.12 -9.56
N PRO A 198 13.05 16.97 -10.08
CA PRO A 198 13.16 18.39 -9.79
C PRO A 198 13.04 18.53 -8.27
N VAL A 199 14.15 18.90 -7.62
CA VAL A 199 14.20 19.19 -6.19
C VAL A 199 12.99 20.07 -5.89
N ALA A 200 12.07 19.57 -5.07
CA ALA A 200 10.88 20.32 -4.70
C ALA A 200 11.35 21.66 -4.14
N ARG A 201 11.22 22.73 -4.95
CA ARG A 201 11.59 24.08 -4.52
C ARG A 201 10.73 24.34 -3.31
N ARG A 202 11.34 24.38 -2.11
CA ARG A 202 10.67 24.83 -0.89
C ARG A 202 10.02 26.16 -1.26
N ARG A 203 8.68 26.19 -1.33
CA ARG A 203 7.95 27.45 -1.42
C ARG A 203 8.32 28.20 -0.15
N GLY A 204 9.23 29.16 -0.28
CA GLY A 204 9.57 30.07 0.79
C GLY A 204 8.30 30.74 1.32
N PRO A 205 8.28 31.13 2.59
CA PRO A 205 7.10 31.75 3.18
C PRO A 205 6.70 32.93 2.30
N LYS A 206 5.41 32.96 1.87
CA LYS A 206 4.83 34.11 1.18
C LYS A 206 5.09 35.32 2.07
N LYS A 207 5.99 36.21 1.66
CA LYS A 207 6.14 37.51 2.30
C LYS A 207 4.77 38.19 2.20
N GLY A 208 4.16 38.43 3.35
CA GLY A 208 2.93 39.20 3.44
C GLY A 208 3.13 40.54 2.75
N GLY A 209 2.24 40.86 1.81
CA GLY A 209 2.17 42.20 1.23
C GLY A 209 1.86 43.23 2.32
N PRO A 210 2.31 44.48 2.15
CA PRO A 210 2.10 45.51 3.16
C PRO A 210 0.61 45.82 3.28
N SER A 211 0.12 45.87 4.52
CA SER A 211 -1.10 46.60 4.83
C SER A 211 -0.77 48.09 4.87
N ARG A 212 -1.59 48.85 4.15
CA ARG A 212 -1.70 50.33 4.09
C ARG A 212 -0.77 51.04 3.12
#